data_AF-A0A2X2YEF8-F1
#
_entry.id   AF-A0A2X2YEF8-F1
#
_cell.length_a   1.000
_cell.length_b   1.000
_cell.length_c   1.000
_cell.angle_alpha   90.00
_cell.angle_beta   90.00
_cell.angle_gamma   90.00
#
_symmetry.space_group_name_H-M   'P 1'
#
loop_
_entity.id
_entity.type
_entity.pdbx_description
1 polymer ?
#
loop_
_entity_poly.entity_id
_entity_poly.type
_entity_poly.pdbx_seq_one_letter_code
_entity_poly.pdbx_strand_id
1 'polypeptide(L)'
;MINKQIIFLFLIVFGTITTLCLYMLKSNRNVYYKNDERWHFIQNKANTILYYSNQFIIVFLAIIYAIVTFYDIQITISLNRIFIYIIIFIGLQNSIELFALKYFDKKI
;
A
#
# COMPACT_ATOMS: atom_id res chain seq x y z
N MET A 1 -19.69 -19.91 -8.38
CA MET A 1 -19.78 -18.44 -8.53
C MET A 1 -19.19 -17.83 -7.27
N ILE A 2 -18.06 -17.11 -7.33
CA ILE A 2 -17.48 -16.48 -6.14
C ILE A 2 -18.35 -15.29 -5.72
N ASN A 3 -18.77 -15.27 -4.46
CA ASN A 3 -19.58 -14.18 -3.92
C ASN A 3 -18.72 -12.92 -3.78
N LYS A 4 -19.19 -11.79 -4.31
CA LYS A 4 -18.53 -10.46 -4.21
C LYS A 4 -18.25 -10.07 -2.75
N GLN A 5 -19.10 -10.50 -1.82
CA GLN A 5 -18.88 -10.29 -0.37
C GLN A 5 -17.67 -11.07 0.16
N ILE A 6 -17.41 -12.27 -0.36
CA ILE A 6 -16.24 -13.08 0.06
C ILE A 6 -14.95 -12.41 -0.41
N ILE A 7 -14.91 -11.90 -1.64
CA ILE A 7 -13.76 -11.13 -2.14
C ILE A 7 -13.53 -9.90 -1.25
N PHE A 8 -14.61 -9.17 -0.92
CA PHE A 8 -14.51 -7.99 -0.06
C PHE A 8 -13.97 -8.32 1.33
N LEU A 9 -14.49 -9.37 1.94
CA LEU A 9 -14.02 -9.85 3.25
C LEU A 9 -12.54 -10.22 3.20
N PHE A 10 -12.12 -10.95 2.16
CA PHE A 10 -10.72 -11.30 1.96
C PHE A 10 -9.82 -10.06 1.85
N LEU A 11 -10.22 -9.06 1.08
CA LEU A 11 -9.45 -7.82 0.91
C LEU A 11 -9.33 -7.03 2.21
N ILE A 12 -10.40 -6.96 3.01
CA ILE A 12 -10.35 -6.34 4.34
C ILE A 12 -9.35 -7.09 5.22
N VAL A 13 -9.48 -8.41 5.32
CA VAL A 13 -8.62 -9.24 6.16
C VAL A 13 -7.16 -9.12 5.71
N PHE A 14 -6.89 -9.12 4.42
CA PHE A 14 -5.55 -8.92 3.88
C PHE A 14 -5.00 -7.53 4.24
N GLY A 15 -5.79 -6.47 4.03
CA GLY A 15 -5.39 -5.10 4.37
C GLY A 15 -5.13 -4.92 5.86
N THR A 16 -5.95 -5.50 6.73
CA THR A 16 -5.76 -5.40 8.19
C THR A 16 -4.54 -6.18 8.64
N ILE A 17 -4.34 -7.42 8.16
CA ILE A 17 -3.16 -8.24 8.51
C ILE A 17 -1.87 -7.53 8.09
N THR A 18 -1.80 -7.03 6.85
CA THR A 18 -0.60 -6.33 6.36
C THR A 18 -0.29 -5.07 7.17
N THR A 19 -1.31 -4.30 7.53
CA THR A 19 -1.19 -3.13 8.41
C THR A 19 -0.68 -3.50 9.79
N LEU A 20 -1.25 -4.53 10.42
CA LEU A 20 -0.85 -5.00 11.75
C LEU A 20 0.60 -5.54 11.73
N CYS A 21 0.94 -6.37 10.75
CA CYS A 21 2.29 -6.90 10.60
C CYS A 21 3.32 -5.78 10.40
N LEU A 22 3.00 -4.75 9.62
CA LEU A 22 3.86 -3.60 9.41
C LEU A 22 4.11 -2.84 10.71
N TYR A 23 3.04 -2.57 11.46
CA TYR A 23 3.13 -1.87 12.74
C TYR A 23 3.92 -2.67 13.78
N MET A 24 3.65 -3.97 13.89
CA MET A 24 4.41 -4.88 14.76
C MET A 24 5.88 -4.92 14.40
N LEU A 25 6.21 -5.03 13.10
CA LEU A 25 7.60 -5.04 12.64
C LEU A 25 8.31 -3.73 13.01
N LYS A 26 7.68 -2.58 12.74
CA LYS A 26 8.25 -1.28 13.07
C LYS A 26 8.51 -1.13 14.55
N SER A 27 7.53 -1.48 15.39
CA SER A 27 7.64 -1.41 16.85
C SER A 27 8.77 -2.31 17.37
N ASN A 28 8.80 -3.58 16.92
CA ASN A 28 9.78 -4.55 17.38
C ASN A 28 11.22 -4.15 16.97
N ARG A 29 11.39 -3.63 15.75
CA ARG A 29 12.68 -3.10 15.28
C ARG A 29 13.08 -1.81 15.98
N ASN A 30 12.13 -0.96 16.34
CA ASN A 30 12.39 0.25 17.11
C ASN A 30 13.01 -0.08 18.48
N VAL A 31 12.50 -1.12 19.15
CA VAL A 31 13.06 -1.64 20.40
C VAL A 31 14.42 -2.32 20.18
N TYR A 32 14.52 -3.18 19.16
CA TYR A 32 15.75 -3.93 18.86
C TYR A 32 16.95 -3.03 18.58
N TYR A 33 16.75 -1.99 17.75
CA TYR A 33 17.78 -1.03 17.40
C TYR A 33 17.91 0.12 18.41
N LYS A 34 17.14 0.13 19.50
CA LYS A 34 17.20 1.17 20.56
C LYS A 34 17.15 2.61 20.02
N ASN A 35 16.35 2.88 18.99
CA ASN A 35 16.30 4.18 18.28
C ASN A 35 17.63 4.60 17.59
N ASP A 36 18.51 3.67 17.24
CA ASP A 36 19.74 3.99 16.50
C ASP A 36 19.46 4.61 15.12
N GLU A 37 20.40 5.45 14.68
CA GLU A 37 20.40 6.10 13.36
C GLU A 37 20.21 5.11 12.19
N ARG A 38 20.67 3.86 12.37
CA ARG A 38 20.51 2.77 11.40
C ARG A 38 19.05 2.47 11.10
N TRP A 39 18.21 2.40 12.13
CA TRP A 39 16.78 2.12 11.96
C TRP A 39 16.06 3.28 11.26
N HIS A 40 16.44 4.53 11.57
CA HIS A 40 15.94 5.71 10.86
C HIS A 40 16.38 5.72 9.38
N PHE A 41 17.61 5.31 9.09
CA PHE A 41 18.12 5.22 7.71
C PHE A 41 17.38 4.15 6.88
N ILE A 42 17.12 2.98 7.48
CA ILE A 42 16.34 1.90 6.85
C ILE A 42 14.91 2.39 6.54
N GLN A 43 14.27 3.03 7.52
CA GLN A 43 12.93 3.61 7.32
C GLN A 43 12.92 4.68 6.23
N ASN A 44 13.93 5.55 6.17
CA ASN A 44 14.00 6.58 5.14
C ASN A 44 14.13 6.00 3.72
N LYS A 45 14.92 4.93 3.56
CA LYS A 45 15.00 4.21 2.28
C LYS A 45 13.68 3.54 1.91
N ALA A 46 12.98 2.92 2.87
CA ALA A 46 11.66 2.35 2.61
C ALA A 46 10.64 3.42 2.22
N ASN A 47 10.64 4.56 2.90
CA ASN A 47 9.79 5.72 2.56
C ASN A 47 10.10 6.29 1.17
N THR A 48 11.37 6.27 0.77
CA THR A 48 11.76 6.68 -0.60
C THR A 48 11.12 5.77 -1.65
N ILE A 49 11.08 4.44 -1.42
CA ILE A 49 10.37 3.51 -2.31
C ILE A 49 8.87 3.82 -2.36
N LEU A 50 8.25 4.07 -1.20
CA LEU A 50 6.83 4.45 -1.14
C LEU A 50 6.55 5.75 -1.90
N TYR A 51 7.40 6.75 -1.76
CA TYR A 51 7.29 8.00 -2.50
C TYR A 51 7.27 7.74 -4.01
N TYR A 52 8.23 6.97 -4.54
CA TYR A 52 8.25 6.61 -5.96
C TYR A 52 7.03 5.79 -6.39
N SER A 53 6.58 4.87 -5.54
CA SER A 53 5.36 4.09 -5.80
C SER A 53 4.13 5.01 -5.91
N ASN A 54 4.00 6.00 -5.03
CA ASN A 54 2.90 6.96 -5.07
C ASN A 54 2.95 7.84 -6.32
N GLN A 55 4.13 8.33 -6.70
CA GLN A 55 4.32 9.09 -7.94
C GLN A 55 3.90 8.25 -9.16
N PHE A 56 4.30 6.98 -9.21
CA PHE A 56 3.90 6.07 -10.27
C PHE A 56 2.38 5.89 -10.34
N ILE A 57 1.72 5.68 -9.20
CA ILE A 57 0.26 5.52 -9.14
C ILE A 57 -0.45 6.80 -9.61
N ILE A 58 0.02 7.98 -9.21
CA ILE A 58 -0.57 9.26 -9.63
C ILE A 58 -0.49 9.41 -11.15
N VAL A 59 0.69 9.17 -11.75
CA VAL A 59 0.87 9.24 -13.21
C VAL A 59 -0.02 8.23 -13.92
N PHE A 60 -0.10 7.00 -13.40
CA PHE A 60 -0.96 5.96 -13.96
C PHE A 60 -2.45 6.35 -13.91
N LEU A 61 -2.90 6.93 -12.79
CA LEU A 61 -4.27 7.41 -12.63
C LEU A 61 -4.59 8.56 -13.59
N ALA A 62 -3.64 9.49 -13.78
CA ALA A 62 -3.79 10.60 -14.72
C ALA A 62 -3.93 10.12 -16.17
N ILE A 63 -3.17 9.11 -16.56
CA ILE A 63 -3.28 8.50 -17.90
C ILE A 63 -4.65 7.84 -18.08
N ILE A 64 -5.11 7.03 -17.12
CA ILE A 64 -6.44 6.41 -17.19
C ILE A 64 -7.53 7.48 -17.29
N TYR A 65 -7.44 8.52 -16.46
CA TYR A 65 -8.41 9.61 -16.46
C TYR A 65 -8.45 10.30 -17.82
N ALA A 66 -7.29 10.63 -18.41
CA ALA A 66 -7.22 11.22 -19.73
C ALA A 66 -7.91 10.34 -20.79
N ILE A 67 -7.63 9.03 -20.81
CA ILE A 67 -8.27 8.09 -21.75
C ILE A 67 -9.79 8.11 -21.57
N VAL A 68 -10.28 8.00 -20.34
CA VAL A 68 -11.73 8.01 -20.06
C VAL A 68 -12.39 9.29 -20.57
N THR A 69 -11.73 10.44 -20.39
CA THR A 69 -12.21 11.73 -20.87
C THR A 69 -12.18 11.86 -22.39
N PHE A 70 -11.11 11.43 -23.07
CA PHE A 70 -10.99 11.58 -24.52
C PHE A 70 -11.89 10.63 -25.33
N TYR A 71 -12.27 9.49 -24.75
CA TYR A 71 -13.13 8.50 -25.41
C TYR A 71 -14.59 8.56 -24.94
N ASP A 72 -14.98 9.61 -24.20
CA ASP A 72 -16.32 9.82 -23.65
C ASP A 72 -16.90 8.58 -22.95
N ILE A 73 -16.05 7.84 -22.23
CA ILE A 73 -16.44 6.61 -21.55
C ILE A 73 -17.23 6.97 -20.29
N GLN A 74 -18.53 6.65 -20.29
CA GLN A 74 -19.38 6.86 -19.11
C GLN A 74 -19.16 5.74 -18.09
N ILE A 75 -18.52 6.07 -16.97
CA ILE A 75 -18.27 5.14 -15.87
C ILE A 75 -19.13 5.52 -14.67
N THR A 76 -20.06 4.63 -14.29
CA THR A 76 -20.81 4.75 -13.04
C THR A 76 -20.12 3.92 -11.95
N ILE A 77 -19.59 4.58 -10.93
CA ILE A 77 -18.93 3.93 -9.80
C ILE A 77 -19.88 3.93 -8.60
N SER A 78 -20.16 2.75 -8.04
CA SER A 78 -20.90 2.64 -6.79
C SER A 78 -20.00 2.92 -5.59
N LEU A 79 -20.58 3.43 -4.52
CA LEU A 79 -19.85 3.79 -3.30
C LEU A 79 -19.12 2.58 -2.67
N ASN A 80 -19.71 1.38 -2.77
CA ASN A 80 -19.06 0.12 -2.38
C ASN A 80 -17.76 -0.16 -3.16
N ARG A 81 -17.72 0.16 -4.46
CA ARG A 81 -16.50 -0.03 -5.27
C ARG A 81 -15.41 0.97 -4.86
N ILE A 82 -15.79 2.19 -4.49
CA ILE A 82 -14.84 3.20 -3.98
C ILE A 82 -14.16 2.69 -2.71
N PHE A 83 -14.94 2.20 -1.74
CA PHE A 83 -14.37 1.64 -0.51
C PHE A 83 -13.43 0.45 -0.78
N ILE A 84 -13.78 -0.42 -1.74
CA ILE A 84 -12.92 -1.52 -2.15
C ILE A 84 -11.57 -0.99 -2.67
N TYR A 85 -11.58 -0.02 -3.57
CA TYR A 85 -10.36 0.53 -4.14
C TYR A 85 -9.48 1.21 -3.07
N ILE A 86 -10.09 1.92 -2.10
CA ILE A 86 -9.36 2.53 -0.99
C ILE A 86 -8.68 1.46 -0.13
N ILE A 87 -9.40 0.39 0.24
CA ILE A 87 -8.84 -0.70 1.07
C ILE A 87 -7.70 -1.41 0.34
N ILE A 88 -7.87 -1.69 -0.96
CA ILE A 88 -6.82 -2.27 -1.79
C ILE A 88 -5.59 -1.35 -1.83
N PHE A 89 -5.80 -0.06 -2.04
CA PHE A 89 -4.72 0.92 -2.10
C PHE A 89 -3.91 0.98 -0.79
N ILE A 90 -4.60 1.04 0.36
CA ILE A 90 -3.95 1.02 1.68
C ILE A 90 -3.20 -0.30 1.90
N GLY A 91 -3.83 -1.44 1.62
CA GLY A 91 -3.20 -2.75 1.80
C GLY A 91 -1.97 -2.94 0.91
N LEU A 92 -2.00 -2.44 -0.33
CA LEU A 92 -0.86 -2.45 -1.24
C LEU A 92 0.28 -1.56 -0.74
N GLN A 93 0.00 -0.32 -0.32
CA GLN A 93 1.02 0.57 0.24
C GLN A 93 1.70 -0.08 1.46
N ASN A 94 0.92 -0.60 2.40
CA ASN A 94 1.45 -1.23 3.61
C ASN A 94 2.29 -2.47 3.29
N SER A 95 1.89 -3.23 2.25
CA SER A 95 2.66 -4.37 1.76
C SER A 95 4.00 -3.94 1.17
N ILE A 96 4.00 -2.93 0.28
CA ILE A 96 5.22 -2.38 -0.32
C ILE A 96 6.17 -1.88 0.77
N GLU A 97 5.66 -1.16 1.76
CA GLU A 97 6.46 -0.69 2.89
C GLU A 97 7.06 -1.85 3.69
N LEU A 98 6.24 -2.87 4.00
CA LEU A 98 6.68 -4.02 4.76
C LEU A 98 7.79 -4.79 4.04
N PHE A 99 7.66 -5.00 2.73
CA PHE A 99 8.70 -5.62 1.92
C PHE A 99 9.95 -4.77 1.81
N ALA A 100 9.81 -3.45 1.63
CA ALA A 100 10.93 -2.53 1.59
C ALA A 100 11.73 -2.54 2.90
N LEU A 101 11.03 -2.45 4.04
CA LEU A 101 11.65 -2.53 5.36
C LEU A 101 12.40 -3.85 5.55
N LYS A 102 11.76 -4.99 5.27
CA LYS A 102 12.42 -6.31 5.39
C LYS A 102 13.63 -6.45 4.47
N TYR A 103 13.55 -5.92 3.25
CA TYR A 103 14.65 -5.97 2.29
C TYR A 103 15.85 -5.14 2.77
N PHE A 104 15.61 -3.90 3.21
CA PHE A 104 16.69 -3.03 3.67
C PHE A 104 17.26 -3.46 5.02
N ASP A 105 16.44 -3.97 5.94
CA ASP A 105 16.87 -4.54 7.22
C ASP A 105 17.77 -5.77 7.06
N LYS A 106 17.61 -6.54 5.98
CA LYS A 106 18.51 -7.66 5.66
C LYS A 106 19.80 -7.22 4.97
N LYS A 107 19.78 -6.08 4.28
CA LYS A 107 20.86 -5.63 3.40
C LYS A 107 21.85 -4.68 4.08
N ILE A 108 21.39 -3.91 5.06
CA ILE A 108 22.15 -2.89 5.80
C ILE A 108 22.54 -3.47 7.16
#